data_AF-A0A8K1D490-F1
#
_entry.id   AF-A0A8K1D490-F1
#
_cell.length_a   1.000
_cell.length_b   1.000
_cell.length_c   1.000
_cell.angle_alpha   90.00
_cell.angle_beta   90.00
_cell.angle_gamma   90.00
#
_symmetry.space_group_name_H-M   'P 1'
#
loop_
_entity.id
_entity.type
_entity.pdbx_description
1 polymer ?
#
loop_
_entity_poly.entity_id
_entity_poly.type
_entity_poly.pdbx_seq_one_letter_code
_entity_poly.pdbx_strand_id
1 'polypeptide(L)'
;YLKKLHTQERAVEEVKLAIKPFYQRKDITKDEYKDILRKAVHKICHSRSGEINPVKVNNLVCAYVQRYKYFRRRGRKGAPPEEPPGAPNPPGPPKDPGEKPLPGLPLPPV
;
A
#
# COMPACT_ATOMS: atom_id res chain seq x y z
N TYR A 1 -15.67 4.14 -18.06
CA TYR A 1 -14.95 4.90 -17.01
C TYR A 1 -15.73 5.05 -15.69
N LEU A 2 -17.06 4.79 -15.63
CA LEU A 2 -17.87 4.94 -14.41
C LEU A 2 -17.83 3.77 -13.42
N LYS A 3 -17.50 2.53 -13.84
CA LYS A 3 -17.55 1.35 -12.96
C LYS A 3 -16.51 1.31 -11.83
N LYS A 4 -15.46 2.15 -11.85
CA LYS A 4 -14.40 2.17 -10.82
C LYS A 4 -14.67 3.14 -9.66
N LEU A 5 -15.57 4.11 -9.85
CA LEU A 5 -15.85 5.15 -8.84
C LEU A 5 -16.67 4.59 -7.65
N HIS A 6 -17.68 3.75 -7.92
CA HIS A 6 -18.54 3.21 -6.87
C HIS A 6 -17.80 2.30 -5.89
N THR A 7 -16.81 1.55 -6.39
CA THR A 7 -15.96 0.71 -5.54
C THR A 7 -15.12 1.57 -4.58
N GLN A 8 -14.71 2.76 -4.99
CA GLN A 8 -13.91 3.65 -4.15
C GLN A 8 -14.74 4.23 -3.00
N GLU A 9 -15.98 4.65 -3.27
CA GLU A 9 -16.88 5.19 -2.24
C GLU A 9 -17.18 4.14 -1.17
N ARG A 10 -17.56 2.94 -1.59
CA ARG A 10 -17.81 1.82 -0.67
C ARG A 10 -16.55 1.43 0.12
N ALA A 11 -15.37 1.42 -0.51
CA ALA A 11 -14.12 1.10 0.17
C ALA A 11 -13.77 2.15 1.22
N VAL A 12 -13.97 3.43 0.93
CA VAL A 12 -13.72 4.54 1.87
C VAL A 12 -14.64 4.43 3.08
N GLU A 13 -15.92 4.14 2.86
CA GLU A 13 -16.90 4.02 3.92
C GLU A 13 -16.60 2.86 4.88
N GLU A 14 -16.28 1.68 4.33
CA GLU A 14 -15.85 0.51 5.10
C GLU A 14 -14.56 0.77 5.89
N VAL A 15 -13.57 1.42 5.26
CA VAL A 15 -12.31 1.75 5.94
C VAL A 15 -12.56 2.73 7.09
N LYS A 16 -13.42 3.74 6.90
CA LYS A 16 -13.79 4.67 7.98
C LYS A 16 -14.48 3.97 9.15
N LEU A 17 -15.44 3.09 8.86
CA LEU A 17 -16.16 2.32 9.88
C LEU A 17 -15.22 1.40 10.66
N ALA A 18 -14.30 0.72 9.97
CA ALA A 18 -13.29 -0.12 10.58
C ALA A 18 -12.36 0.67 11.50
N ILE A 19 -11.96 1.88 11.10
CA ILE A 19 -11.04 2.74 11.86
C ILE A 19 -11.71 3.38 13.09
N LYS A 20 -13.01 3.67 13.02
CA LYS A 20 -13.80 4.31 14.08
C LYS A 20 -13.60 3.70 15.49
N PRO A 21 -13.72 2.38 15.71
CA PRO A 21 -13.47 1.77 17.01
C PRO A 21 -12.02 1.94 17.50
N PHE A 22 -11.04 2.01 16.60
CA PHE A 22 -9.63 2.18 16.99
C PHE A 22 -9.31 3.62 17.42
N TYR A 23 -9.97 4.61 16.82
CA TYR A 23 -9.83 6.01 17.24
C TYR A 23 -10.38 6.23 18.66
N GLN A 24 -11.51 5.58 18.95
CA GLN A 24 -12.16 5.64 20.26
C GLN A 24 -11.30 4.98 21.36
N ARG A 25 -10.59 3.90 21.02
CA ARG A 25 -9.64 3.22 21.91
C ARG A 25 -8.27 3.88 22.02
N LYS A 26 -8.03 5.00 21.32
CA LYS A 26 -6.72 5.70 21.21
C LYS A 26 -5.59 4.79 20.70
N ASP A 27 -5.92 3.76 19.92
CA ASP A 27 -4.93 2.84 19.34
C ASP A 27 -4.14 3.48 18.18
N ILE A 28 -4.66 4.58 17.61
CA ILE A 28 -4.12 5.29 16.45
C ILE A 28 -4.18 6.81 16.66
N THR A 29 -3.17 7.52 16.14
CA THR A 29 -3.09 8.99 16.13
C THR A 29 -3.74 9.60 14.89
N LYS A 30 -3.87 10.95 14.88
CA LYS A 30 -4.42 11.70 13.73
C LYS A 30 -3.63 11.46 12.43
N ASP A 31 -2.31 11.34 12.52
CA ASP A 31 -1.44 11.07 11.37
C ASP A 31 -1.64 9.65 10.85
N GLU A 32 -1.66 8.66 11.75
CA GLU A 32 -1.90 7.25 11.41
C GLU A 32 -3.28 7.04 10.78
N TYR A 33 -4.30 7.77 11.22
CA TYR A 33 -5.63 7.74 10.62
C TYR A 33 -5.59 8.09 9.12
N LYS A 34 -4.93 9.19 8.75
CA LYS A 34 -4.84 9.65 7.36
C LYS A 34 -4.02 8.67 6.51
N ASP A 35 -2.95 8.13 7.08
CA ASP A 35 -2.06 7.17 6.41
C ASP A 35 -2.75 5.83 6.13
N ILE A 36 -3.43 5.25 7.14
CA ILE A 36 -4.17 3.99 7.01
C ILE A 36 -5.30 4.16 5.99
N LEU A 37 -6.03 5.26 6.03
CA LEU A 37 -7.12 5.52 5.10
C LEU A 37 -6.62 5.58 3.65
N ARG A 38 -5.52 6.32 3.40
CA ARG A 38 -4.92 6.41 2.06
C ARG A 38 -4.37 5.07 1.58
N LYS A 39 -3.65 4.33 2.43
CA LYS A 39 -3.04 3.04 2.09
C LYS A 39 -4.10 1.95 1.85
N ALA A 40 -5.10 1.84 2.72
CA ALA A 40 -6.16 0.85 2.61
C ALA A 40 -7.00 1.07 1.35
N VAL A 41 -7.46 2.30 1.10
CA VAL A 41 -8.25 2.64 -0.11
C VAL A 41 -7.43 2.39 -1.37
N HIS A 42 -6.15 2.78 -1.39
CA HIS A 42 -5.27 2.53 -2.52
C HIS A 42 -5.06 1.03 -2.77
N LYS A 43 -4.93 0.21 -1.72
CA LYS A 43 -4.84 -1.26 -1.84
C LYS A 43 -6.10 -1.93 -2.36
N ILE A 44 -7.28 -1.46 -1.94
CA ILE A 44 -8.55 -1.99 -2.43
C ILE A 44 -8.76 -1.58 -3.89
N CYS A 45 -8.47 -0.32 -4.24
CA CYS A 45 -8.64 0.22 -5.59
C CYS A 45 -7.65 -0.38 -6.62
N HIS A 46 -6.43 -0.75 -6.20
CA HIS A 46 -5.46 -1.44 -7.06
C HIS A 46 -5.64 -2.98 -7.09
N SER A 47 -6.62 -3.51 -6.37
CA SER A 47 -6.88 -4.95 -6.38
C SER A 47 -7.57 -5.38 -7.67
N ARG A 48 -7.16 -6.53 -8.22
CA ARG A 48 -7.69 -7.06 -9.50
C ARG A 48 -9.19 -7.40 -9.44
N SER A 49 -9.74 -7.73 -8.27
CA SER A 49 -11.14 -8.21 -8.15
C SER A 49 -12.19 -7.13 -8.05
N GLY A 50 -11.86 -5.89 -7.66
CA GLY A 50 -12.87 -4.83 -7.43
C GLY A 50 -13.93 -5.16 -6.35
N GLU A 51 -13.82 -6.30 -5.66
CA GLU A 51 -14.69 -6.71 -4.57
C GLU A 51 -14.26 -6.11 -3.23
N ILE A 52 -15.24 -5.58 -2.50
CA ILE A 52 -15.04 -4.93 -1.20
C ILE A 52 -15.68 -5.83 -0.15
N ASN A 53 -14.84 -6.62 0.51
CA ASN A 53 -15.28 -7.45 1.62
C ASN A 53 -14.98 -6.73 2.94
N PRO A 54 -15.98 -6.50 3.81
CA PRO A 54 -15.79 -5.81 5.09
C PRO A 54 -14.78 -6.55 5.98
N VAL A 55 -14.73 -7.88 5.92
CA VAL A 55 -13.75 -8.70 6.66
C VAL A 55 -12.31 -8.41 6.21
N LYS A 56 -12.07 -8.28 4.90
CA LYS A 56 -10.73 -7.97 4.37
C LYS A 56 -10.31 -6.57 4.80
N VAL A 57 -11.22 -5.59 4.74
CA VAL A 57 -10.96 -4.21 5.16
C VAL A 57 -10.61 -4.16 6.66
N ASN A 58 -11.39 -4.82 7.50
CA ASN A 58 -11.12 -4.91 8.94
C ASN A 58 -9.76 -5.54 9.24
N ASN A 59 -9.43 -6.67 8.60
CA ASN A 59 -8.14 -7.32 8.80
C ASN A 59 -6.97 -6.45 8.33
N LEU A 60 -7.14 -5.72 7.22
CA LEU A 60 -6.13 -4.84 6.64
C LEU A 60 -5.88 -3.61 7.54
N VAL A 61 -6.93 -2.99 8.07
CA VAL A 61 -6.83 -1.93 9.08
C VAL A 61 -6.17 -2.45 10.36
N CYS A 62 -6.61 -3.61 10.86
CA CYS A 62 -6.06 -4.23 12.07
C CYS A 62 -4.55 -4.53 11.92
N ALA A 63 -4.14 -5.11 10.79
CA ALA A 63 -2.73 -5.39 10.48
C ALA A 63 -1.88 -4.11 10.45
N TYR A 64 -2.39 -3.02 9.88
CA TYR A 64 -1.69 -1.74 9.93
C TYR A 64 -1.55 -1.24 11.37
N VAL A 65 -2.64 -1.16 12.14
CA VAL A 65 -2.61 -0.71 13.54
C VAL A 65 -1.64 -1.54 14.37
N GLN A 66 -1.65 -2.86 14.20
CA GLN A 66 -0.77 -3.78 14.91
C GLN A 66 0.71 -3.54 14.54
N ARG A 67 1.01 -3.29 13.26
CA ARG A 67 2.35 -2.93 12.80
C ARG A 67 2.82 -1.59 13.37
N TYR A 68 1.95 -0.58 13.41
CA TYR A 68 2.26 0.73 14.03
C TYR A 68 2.52 0.59 15.54
N LYS A 69 1.69 -0.16 16.28
CA LYS A 69 1.92 -0.46 17.70
C LYS A 69 3.24 -1.20 17.93
N TYR A 70 3.58 -2.15 17.04
CA TYR A 70 4.83 -2.88 17.11
C TYR A 70 6.05 -1.99 16.89
N PHE A 71 6.07 -1.17 15.83
CA PHE A 71 7.15 -0.23 15.58
C PHE A 71 7.28 0.81 16.70
N ARG A 72 6.15 1.30 17.24
CA ARG A 72 6.14 2.23 18.37
C ARG A 72 6.68 1.61 19.66
N ARG A 73 6.50 0.31 19.87
CA ARG A 73 7.01 -0.43 21.04
C ARG A 73 8.48 -0.85 20.86
N ARG A 74 8.89 -1.31 19.67
CA ARG A 74 10.29 -1.65 19.34
C ARG A 74 11.20 -0.43 19.18
N GLY A 75 10.66 0.76 18.88
CA GLY A 75 11.42 2.01 18.85
C GLY A 75 12.01 2.44 20.21
N ARG A 76 11.65 1.78 21.33
CA ARG A 76 12.24 2.02 22.67
C ARG A 76 13.20 0.93 23.16
N LYS A 77 13.33 -0.20 22.48
CA LYS A 77 14.34 -1.22 22.80
C LYS A 77 14.81 -1.87 21.50
N GLY A 78 16.04 -1.56 21.11
CA GLY A 78 16.71 -2.24 20.01
C GLY A 78 16.71 -3.75 20.21
N ALA A 79 16.17 -4.47 19.22
CA ALA A 79 16.57 -5.82 18.80
C ALA A 79 15.64 -6.29 17.64
N PRO A 80 16.20 -6.85 16.52
CA PRO A 80 15.47 -7.70 15.56
C PRO A 80 15.26 -9.11 16.20
N PRO A 81 14.61 -10.13 15.58
CA PRO A 81 14.04 -10.29 14.24
C PRO A 81 12.55 -10.72 14.30
N GLU A 82 11.91 -10.97 13.16
CA GLU A 82 11.19 -12.21 12.80
C GLU A 82 10.48 -11.96 11.47
N GLU A 83 11.06 -12.54 10.42
CA GLU A 83 10.50 -12.58 9.08
C GLU A 83 9.28 -13.52 9.07
N PRO A 84 8.18 -13.20 8.38
CA PRO A 84 7.19 -14.21 8.04
C PRO A 84 7.78 -15.14 6.97
N PRO A 85 7.75 -16.48 7.13
CA PRO A 85 8.21 -17.39 6.08
C PRO A 85 7.14 -17.44 4.99
N GLY A 86 7.56 -17.29 3.72
CA GLY A 86 6.79 -17.77 2.57
C GLY A 86 6.33 -16.72 1.57
N ALA A 87 7.23 -16.33 0.65
CA ALA A 87 7.10 -16.66 -0.78
C ALA A 87 8.28 -16.05 -1.56
N PRO A 88 9.10 -16.85 -2.27
CA PRO A 88 10.08 -16.31 -3.21
C PRO A 88 9.32 -15.83 -4.45
N ASN A 89 9.25 -14.52 -4.68
CA ASN A 89 8.96 -14.02 -6.02
C ASN A 89 10.27 -13.97 -6.80
N PRO A 90 10.30 -14.47 -8.05
CA PRO A 90 11.52 -14.58 -8.83
C PRO A 90 12.16 -13.20 -9.09
N PRO A 91 13.49 -13.14 -9.24
CA PRO A 91 14.18 -11.89 -9.57
C PRO A 91 13.66 -11.39 -10.93
N GLY A 92 13.07 -10.19 -10.91
CA GLY A 92 12.81 -9.44 -12.14
C GLY A 92 14.15 -9.13 -12.84
N PRO A 93 14.17 -9.09 -14.18
CA PRO A 93 15.39 -9.00 -14.96
C PRO A 93 16.16 -7.69 -14.67
N PRO A 94 17.50 -7.73 -14.79
CA PRO A 94 18.36 -6.58 -14.52
C PRO A 94 18.03 -5.40 -15.42
N LYS A 95 17.95 -4.21 -14.81
CA LYS A 95 17.90 -2.93 -15.51
C LYS A 95 19.30 -2.65 -16.04
N ASP A 96 19.47 -2.72 -17.35
CA ASP A 96 20.70 -2.33 -18.04
C ASP A 96 20.82 -0.80 -18.09
N PRO A 97 21.91 -0.20 -17.57
CA PRO A 97 22.20 1.21 -17.77
C PRO A 97 23.48 1.34 -18.62
N GLY A 98 23.37 1.33 -19.95
CA GLY A 98 24.49 1.83 -20.76
C GLY A 98 24.59 1.42 -22.23
N GLU A 99 23.82 2.06 -23.11
CA GLU A 99 24.22 2.29 -24.51
C GLU A 99 23.85 3.75 -24.84
N LYS A 100 24.80 4.68 -24.76
CA LYS A 100 25.65 5.21 -25.84
C LYS A 100 24.86 5.91 -26.97
N PRO A 101 25.32 7.10 -27.42
CA PRO A 101 24.53 8.02 -28.22
C PRO A 101 24.45 7.56 -29.68
N LEU A 102 23.27 7.70 -30.27
CA LEU A 102 23.02 7.42 -31.68
C LEU A 102 23.90 8.35 -32.56
N PRO A 103 24.64 7.81 -33.55
CA PRO A 103 25.39 8.62 -34.51
C PRO A 103 24.44 9.24 -35.54
N GLY A 104 24.84 10.42 -36.02
CA GLY A 104 24.04 11.35 -36.80
C GLY A 104 23.40 10.76 -38.06
N LEU A 105 22.15 11.18 -38.30
CA LEU A 105 21.50 11.06 -39.59
C LEU A 105 22.21 11.95 -40.62
N PRO A 106 22.51 11.44 -41.83
CA PRO A 106 23.03 12.26 -42.92
C PRO A 106 21.94 13.17 -43.49
N LEU A 107 22.30 14.44 -43.68
CA LEU A 107 21.55 15.42 -44.45
C LEU A 107 21.43 14.95 -45.92
N PRO A 108 20.27 15.09 -46.58
CA PRO A 108 20.18 14.95 -48.02
C PRO A 108 20.74 16.20 -48.72
N PRO A 109 21.49 16.07 -49.83
CA PRO A 109 21.97 17.21 -50.59
C PRO A 109 20.95 17.71 -51.63
N VAL A 110 21.09 19.02 -51.92
CA VAL A 110 20.51 19.93 -52.95
C VAL A 110 19.07 20.39 -52.78
#